data_AF-A0A967RBH4-F1
#
_entry.id   AF-A0A967RBH4-F1
#
_cell.length_a   1.000
_cell.length_b   1.000
_cell.length_c   1.000
_cell.angle_alpha   90.00
_cell.angle_beta   90.00
_cell.angle_gamma   90.00
#
_symmetry.space_group_name_H-M   'P 1'
#
loop_
_entity.id
_entity.type
_entity.pdbx_description
1 polymer ?
#
loop_
_entity_poly.entity_id
_entity_poly.type
_entity_poly.pdbx_seq_one_letter_code
_entity_poly.pdbx_strand_id
1 'polypeptide(L)'
;MKVTRRQFIKGVASAGALVCASRWVGVRRAFSNGGKSRIFEVHECPVHDGDLRHEGIDALLDLLAENGIKFYLTSMDHPWGGPEGIIASDDVVLIKVNCQWKCRGTTNTDVLRGLIYRILQHPDGFGGEVVIFENGQGRGGFDGLNQGGSAYDSWPTIA
;
A
#
# COMPACT_ATOMS: atom_id res chain seq x y z
N MET A 1 -42.11 10.90 12.86
CA MET A 1 -42.28 9.91 11.77
C MET A 1 -41.25 8.80 11.96
N LYS A 2 -41.64 7.55 12.27
CA LYS A 2 -40.69 6.44 12.51
C LYS A 2 -40.34 5.79 11.16
N VAL A 3 -39.11 5.98 10.70
CA VAL A 3 -38.58 5.31 9.50
C VAL A 3 -38.20 3.88 9.87
N THR A 4 -38.75 2.90 9.17
CA THR A 4 -38.41 1.49 9.38
C THR A 4 -37.10 1.13 8.65
N ARG A 5 -36.37 0.12 9.15
CA ARG A 5 -35.11 -0.36 8.51
C ARG A 5 -35.29 -0.70 7.02
N ARG A 6 -36.46 -1.23 6.64
CA ARG A 6 -36.80 -1.55 5.25
C ARG A 6 -36.95 -0.30 4.38
N GLN A 7 -37.49 0.79 4.93
CA GLN A 7 -37.59 2.07 4.24
C GLN A 7 -36.23 2.76 4.09
N PHE A 8 -35.36 2.65 5.11
CA PHE A 8 -33.98 3.13 5.04
C PHE A 8 -33.19 2.42 3.92
N ILE A 9 -33.23 1.08 3.87
CA ILE A 9 -32.53 0.31 2.83
C ILE A 9 -33.05 0.64 1.43
N LYS A 10 -34.37 0.77 1.27
CA LYS A 10 -34.96 1.16 -0.02
C LYS A 10 -34.51 2.55 -0.45
N GLY A 11 -34.41 3.52 0.46
CA GLY A 11 -33.94 4.87 0.18
C GLY A 11 -32.45 4.94 -0.23
N VAL A 12 -31.60 4.13 0.42
CA VAL A 12 -30.17 4.04 0.06
C VAL A 12 -29.99 3.37 -1.31
N ALA A 13 -30.78 2.34 -1.62
CA ALA A 13 -30.70 1.65 -2.91
C ALA A 13 -31.16 2.54 -4.08
N SER A 14 -32.21 3.34 -3.92
CA SER A 14 -32.67 4.26 -4.98
C SER A 14 -31.76 5.48 -5.15
N ALA A 15 -31.12 5.99 -4.08
CA ALA A 15 -30.10 7.03 -4.19
C ALA A 15 -28.80 6.52 -4.85
N GLY A 16 -28.36 5.30 -4.50
CA GLY A 16 -27.16 4.69 -5.09
C GLY A 16 -27.34 4.33 -6.57
N ALA A 17 -28.53 3.89 -6.98
CA ALA A 17 -28.81 3.57 -8.38
C ALA A 17 -28.80 4.81 -9.29
N LEU A 18 -29.26 5.98 -8.81
CA LEU A 18 -29.19 7.24 -9.59
C LEU A 18 -27.75 7.76 -9.73
N VAL A 19 -26.90 7.56 -8.72
CA VAL A 19 -25.47 7.94 -8.79
C VAL A 19 -24.70 7.01 -9.74
N CYS A 20 -25.07 5.73 -9.81
CA CYS A 20 -24.47 4.79 -10.78
C CYS A 20 -24.95 5.02 -12.22
N ALA A 21 -26.24 5.35 -12.43
CA ALA A 21 -26.79 5.57 -13.77
C ALA A 21 -26.31 6.89 -14.41
N SER A 22 -26.09 7.95 -13.61
CA SER A 22 -25.54 9.22 -14.10
C SER A 22 -24.05 9.17 -14.43
N ARG A 23 -23.31 8.15 -13.94
CA ARG A 23 -21.90 7.90 -14.27
C ARG A 23 -21.69 7.09 -15.56
N TRP A 24 -22.76 6.62 -16.19
CA TRP A 24 -22.73 5.80 -17.42
C TRP A 24 -23.17 6.55 -18.68
N VAL A 25 -23.41 7.87 -18.61
CA VAL A 25 -23.39 8.73 -19.79
C VAL A 25 -21.92 9.06 -20.04
N GLY A 26 -21.38 8.54 -21.14
CA GLY A 26 -19.98 8.59 -21.51
C GLY A 26 -19.35 9.97 -21.41
N VAL A 27 -18.84 10.31 -20.23
CA VAL A 27 -17.68 11.19 -20.11
C VAL A 27 -16.53 10.33 -20.58
N ARG A 28 -16.24 10.38 -21.89
CA ARG A 28 -14.86 10.23 -22.33
C ARG A 28 -14.11 11.35 -21.62
N ARG A 29 -13.66 11.10 -20.39
CA ARG A 29 -12.52 11.81 -19.84
C ARG A 29 -11.47 11.48 -20.87
N ALA A 30 -11.15 12.43 -21.74
CA ALA A 30 -9.86 12.44 -22.37
C ALA A 30 -8.91 12.31 -21.17
N PHE A 31 -8.38 11.11 -20.95
CA PHE A 31 -7.12 11.01 -20.24
C PHE A 31 -6.26 12.01 -21.00
N SER A 32 -5.80 13.04 -20.30
CA SER A 32 -4.80 13.91 -20.91
C SER A 32 -3.72 12.99 -21.51
N ASN A 33 -2.96 13.46 -22.49
CA ASN A 33 -1.64 12.90 -22.76
C ASN A 33 -0.72 13.15 -21.53
N GLY A 34 -1.22 12.86 -20.33
CA GLY A 34 -0.61 13.04 -19.04
C GLY A 34 0.65 12.22 -19.02
N GLY A 35 1.66 12.76 -18.35
CA GLY A 35 2.97 12.15 -18.26
C GLY A 35 2.86 10.66 -17.93
N LYS A 36 3.70 9.85 -18.59
CA LYS A 36 3.83 8.43 -18.27
C LYS A 36 4.13 8.31 -16.78
N SER A 37 3.54 7.31 -16.12
CA SER A 37 3.91 6.96 -14.75
C SER A 37 5.41 6.72 -14.68
N ARG A 38 6.07 7.39 -13.73
CA ARG A 38 7.49 7.14 -13.44
C ARG A 38 7.57 5.86 -12.61
N ILE A 39 8.40 4.93 -13.05
CA ILE A 39 8.69 3.69 -12.33
C ILE A 39 10.11 3.82 -11.81
N PHE A 40 10.29 3.55 -10.52
CA PHE A 40 11.58 3.51 -9.85
C PHE A 40 11.84 2.08 -9.40
N GLU A 41 13.02 1.57 -9.71
CA GLU A 41 13.40 0.21 -9.40
C GLU A 41 14.78 0.21 -8.76
N VAL A 42 14.89 -0.54 -7.65
CA VAL A 42 16.16 -0.80 -6.97
C VAL A 42 16.50 -2.26 -7.22
N HIS A 43 17.68 -2.49 -7.79
CA HIS A 43 18.21 -3.82 -8.03
C HIS A 43 19.31 -4.14 -7.02
N GLU A 44 19.70 -5.41 -6.97
CA GLU A 44 20.86 -5.87 -6.17
C GLU A 44 20.74 -5.54 -4.67
N CYS A 45 19.51 -5.51 -4.15
CA CYS A 45 19.27 -5.41 -2.71
C CYS A 45 19.99 -6.57 -1.99
N PRO A 46 20.80 -6.29 -0.95
CA PRO A 46 21.48 -7.33 -0.21
C PRO A 46 20.47 -8.25 0.47
N VAL A 47 20.93 -9.47 0.80
CA VAL A 47 20.14 -10.39 1.62
C VAL A 47 19.85 -9.71 2.95
N HIS A 48 18.57 -9.67 3.33
CA HIS A 48 18.14 -9.04 4.56
C HIS A 48 18.77 -9.72 5.79
N ASP A 49 19.31 -8.92 6.71
CA ASP A 49 20.08 -9.35 7.89
C ASP A 49 19.20 -9.78 9.08
N GLY A 50 17.91 -9.43 9.05
CA GLY A 50 16.94 -9.76 10.09
C GLY A 50 16.58 -8.58 11.00
N ASP A 51 17.22 -7.42 10.81
CA ASP A 51 16.96 -6.22 11.59
C ASP A 51 15.62 -5.55 11.21
N LEU A 52 15.26 -4.48 11.92
CA LEU A 52 14.05 -3.70 11.59
C LEU A 52 14.22 -2.89 10.30
N ARG A 53 15.45 -2.44 10.03
CA ARG A 53 15.82 -1.63 8.86
C ARG A 53 15.97 -2.53 7.64
N HIS A 54 15.56 -2.04 6.46
CA HIS A 54 15.76 -2.73 5.19
C HIS A 54 16.55 -1.84 4.22
N GLU A 55 17.74 -2.27 3.79
CA GLU A 55 18.64 -1.44 2.96
C GLU A 55 18.03 -1.08 1.60
N GLY A 56 17.32 -2.01 0.98
CA GLY A 56 16.61 -1.74 -0.28
C GLY A 56 15.51 -0.68 -0.17
N ILE A 57 14.92 -0.48 1.02
CA ILE A 57 13.96 0.61 1.25
C ILE A 57 14.72 1.93 1.31
N ASP A 58 15.85 1.99 2.02
CA ASP A 58 16.68 3.20 2.07
C ASP A 58 17.13 3.63 0.67
N ALA A 59 17.65 2.69 -0.12
CA ALA A 59 18.06 2.95 -1.50
C ALA A 59 16.89 3.43 -2.37
N LEU A 60 15.67 2.92 -2.13
CA LEU A 60 14.47 3.41 -2.83
C LEU A 60 14.12 4.84 -2.39
N LEU A 61 14.24 5.17 -1.10
CA LEU A 61 13.99 6.52 -0.59
C LEU A 61 15.01 7.52 -1.11
N ASP A 62 16.28 7.13 -1.21
CA ASP A 62 17.33 7.92 -1.86
C ASP A 62 16.97 8.18 -3.33
N LEU A 63 16.66 7.13 -4.09
CA LEU A 63 16.29 7.24 -5.51
C LEU A 63 15.06 8.13 -5.71
N LEU A 64 14.04 8.03 -4.86
CA LEU A 64 12.86 8.89 -4.90
C LEU A 64 13.22 10.34 -4.58
N ALA A 65 14.02 10.57 -3.54
CA ALA A 65 14.42 11.91 -3.09
C ALA A 65 15.27 12.64 -4.14
N GLU A 66 16.21 11.94 -4.79
CA GLU A 66 17.00 12.43 -5.93
C GLU A 66 16.11 12.82 -7.12
N ASN A 67 14.95 12.17 -7.23
CA ASN A 67 13.98 12.37 -8.29
C ASN A 67 12.81 13.31 -7.91
N GLY A 68 12.97 14.05 -6.81
CA GLY A 68 12.07 15.10 -6.36
C GLY A 68 10.86 14.60 -5.56
N ILE A 69 10.85 13.34 -5.13
CA ILE A 69 9.77 12.74 -4.34
C ILE A 69 10.28 12.54 -2.92
N LYS A 70 9.83 13.39 -1.99
CA LYS A 70 10.17 13.29 -0.57
C LYS A 70 9.18 12.36 0.15
N PHE A 71 9.70 11.54 1.05
CA PHE A 71 8.91 10.57 1.80
C PHE A 71 8.20 11.22 2.98
N TYR A 72 8.91 12.02 3.78
CA TYR A 72 8.37 12.69 4.96
C TYR A 72 7.92 14.12 4.64
N LEU A 73 6.68 14.45 5.00
CA LEU A 73 6.18 15.82 5.03
C LEU A 73 6.68 16.47 6.32
N THR A 74 7.68 17.33 6.19
CA THR A 74 8.34 17.95 7.34
C THR A 74 8.98 19.28 6.96
N SER A 75 9.11 20.18 7.93
CA SER A 75 9.94 21.39 7.80
C SER A 75 11.40 21.18 8.21
N MET A 76 11.73 20.01 8.79
CA MET A 76 13.10 19.71 9.18
C MET A 76 13.99 19.42 7.96
N ASP A 77 15.27 19.76 8.08
CA ASP A 77 16.28 19.33 7.12
C ASP A 77 16.49 17.82 7.25
N HIS A 78 16.10 17.07 6.22
CA HIS A 78 16.17 15.61 6.20
C HIS A 78 16.36 15.10 4.76
N PRO A 79 17.24 14.11 4.49
CA PRO A 79 17.51 13.61 3.14
C PRO A 79 16.25 13.22 2.36
N TRP A 80 15.30 12.57 3.05
CA TRP A 80 14.01 12.14 2.49
C TRP A 80 12.83 13.00 2.91
N GLY A 81 13.07 14.16 3.53
CA GLY A 81 12.02 15.05 4.02
C GLY A 81 11.88 16.34 3.21
N GLY A 82 10.72 16.97 3.30
CA GLY A 82 10.48 18.31 2.79
C GLY A 82 9.01 18.74 2.92
N PRO A 83 8.68 20.00 2.62
CA PRO A 83 7.32 20.53 2.79
C PRO A 83 6.29 19.88 1.86
N GLU A 84 6.74 19.21 0.79
CA GLU A 84 5.92 18.50 -0.20
C GLU A 84 6.03 16.97 -0.04
N GLY A 85 6.44 16.49 1.13
CA GLY A 85 6.56 15.06 1.40
C GLY A 85 5.22 14.32 1.40
N ILE A 86 5.26 13.00 1.27
CA ILE A 86 4.07 12.17 1.10
C ILE A 86 3.36 11.85 2.44
N ILE A 87 4.11 11.70 3.53
CA ILE A 87 3.61 11.22 4.82
C ILE A 87 3.88 12.26 5.90
N ALA A 88 2.83 12.81 6.51
CA ALA A 88 2.94 13.66 7.70
C ALA A 88 3.06 12.83 8.99
N SER A 89 3.51 13.45 10.08
CA SER A 89 3.77 12.81 11.38
C SER A 89 2.54 12.14 12.02
N ASP A 90 1.33 12.60 11.69
CA ASP A 90 0.06 12.19 12.29
C ASP A 90 -0.86 11.46 11.30
N ASP A 91 -0.35 11.13 10.11
CA ASP A 91 -1.14 10.45 9.08
C ASP A 91 -1.53 9.02 9.47
N VAL A 92 -2.69 8.61 8.96
CA VAL A 92 -3.07 7.19 8.90
C VAL A 92 -2.57 6.63 7.57
N VAL A 93 -1.54 5.78 7.60
CA VAL A 93 -0.90 5.21 6.42
C VAL A 93 -1.45 3.82 6.14
N LEU A 94 -2.15 3.67 5.01
CA LEU A 94 -2.71 2.39 4.57
C LEU A 94 -1.73 1.69 3.62
N ILE A 95 -1.17 0.56 4.06
CA ILE A 95 -0.26 -0.23 3.24
C ILE A 95 -1.00 -1.43 2.67
N LYS A 96 -1.25 -1.40 1.36
CA LYS A 96 -1.82 -2.53 0.64
C LYS A 96 -0.72 -3.49 0.20
N VAL A 97 -0.59 -4.61 0.90
CA VAL A 97 0.32 -5.70 0.50
C VAL A 97 -0.44 -6.81 -0.24
N ASN A 98 0.31 -7.62 -0.98
CA ASN A 98 -0.21 -8.75 -1.75
C ASN A 98 0.16 -10.09 -1.08
N CYS A 99 -0.78 -11.04 -1.01
CA CYS A 99 -0.52 -12.45 -0.65
C CYS A 99 -1.41 -13.37 -1.51
N GLN A 100 -1.27 -13.29 -2.82
CA GLN A 100 -2.13 -14.00 -3.77
C GLN A 100 -1.51 -15.30 -4.30
N TRP A 101 -0.17 -15.46 -4.31
CA TRP A 101 0.48 -16.61 -4.97
C TRP A 101 1.65 -17.19 -4.16
N LYS A 102 1.87 -18.51 -4.24
CA LYS A 102 3.13 -19.11 -3.78
C LYS A 102 4.27 -18.54 -4.64
N CYS A 103 5.49 -18.47 -4.07
CA CYS A 103 6.71 -18.14 -4.81
C CYS A 103 6.71 -16.70 -5.37
N ARG A 104 7.10 -15.70 -4.56
CA ARG A 104 7.09 -14.26 -4.90
C ARG A 104 5.71 -13.59 -5.00
N GLY A 105 4.63 -14.28 -4.61
CA GLY A 105 3.30 -13.69 -4.46
C GLY A 105 2.76 -13.68 -3.04
N THR A 106 3.58 -14.02 -2.04
CA THR A 106 3.27 -13.90 -0.60
C THR A 106 3.66 -12.51 -0.11
N THR A 107 3.12 -12.08 1.03
CA THR A 107 3.52 -10.80 1.63
C THR A 107 5.01 -10.81 1.95
N ASN A 108 5.75 -9.84 1.39
CA ASN A 108 7.17 -9.72 1.66
C ASN A 108 7.38 -9.01 3.00
N THR A 109 7.51 -9.80 4.06
CA THR A 109 7.43 -9.29 5.44
C THR A 109 8.67 -8.51 5.86
N ASP A 110 9.84 -8.78 5.28
CA ASP A 110 11.07 -8.02 5.48
C ASP A 110 10.97 -6.60 4.90
N VAL A 111 10.56 -6.46 3.64
CA VAL A 111 10.33 -5.17 2.96
C VAL A 111 9.24 -4.39 3.67
N LEU A 112 8.13 -5.06 4.03
CA LEU A 112 7.05 -4.43 4.78
C LEU A 112 7.53 -3.91 6.14
N ARG A 113 8.31 -4.72 6.88
CA ARG A 113 8.90 -4.31 8.16
C ARG A 113 9.80 -3.10 7.98
N GLY A 114 10.67 -3.10 6.96
CA GLY A 114 11.55 -1.98 6.64
C GLY A 114 10.81 -0.70 6.29
N LEU A 115 9.73 -0.81 5.52
CA LEU A 115 8.88 0.34 5.19
C LEU A 115 8.20 0.91 6.44
N ILE A 116 7.62 0.05 7.29
CA ILE A 116 7.00 0.46 8.55
C ILE A 116 8.05 1.10 9.46
N TYR A 117 9.23 0.49 9.58
CA TYR A 117 10.35 1.03 10.35
C TYR A 117 10.66 2.46 9.90
N ARG A 118 10.74 2.73 8.59
CA ARG A 118 10.96 4.09 8.09
C ARG A 118 9.81 5.04 8.38
N ILE A 119 8.54 4.63 8.22
CA ILE A 119 7.40 5.49 8.61
C ILE A 119 7.50 5.89 10.09
N LEU A 120 7.83 4.96 10.97
CA LEU A 120 7.97 5.23 12.41
C LEU A 120 9.20 6.11 12.75
N GLN A 121 10.18 6.20 11.86
CA GLN A 121 11.34 7.10 11.98
C GLN A 121 11.08 8.49 11.38
N HIS A 122 9.82 8.91 11.27
CA HIS A 122 9.47 10.26 10.82
C HIS A 122 10.25 11.31 11.65
N PRO A 123 10.90 12.31 11.02
CA PRO A 123 11.77 13.26 11.69
C PRO A 123 11.09 14.07 12.80
N ASP A 124 9.82 14.41 12.61
CA ASP A 124 9.00 15.11 13.62
C ASP A 124 8.43 14.16 14.70
N GLY A 125 8.83 12.88 14.69
CA GLY A 125 8.14 11.78 15.37
C GLY A 125 6.91 11.31 14.59
N PHE A 126 6.50 10.06 14.79
CA PHE A 126 5.28 9.51 14.18
C PHE A 126 4.24 9.18 15.26
N GLY A 127 3.15 9.95 15.29
CA GLY A 127 2.01 9.78 16.20
C GLY A 127 0.75 9.22 15.53
N GLY A 128 0.81 8.98 14.22
CA GLY A 128 -0.28 8.41 13.44
C GLY A 128 -0.45 6.90 13.59
N GLU A 129 -1.09 6.28 12.59
CA GLU A 129 -1.38 4.84 12.58
C GLU A 129 -0.94 4.22 11.25
N VAL A 130 -0.26 3.07 11.31
CA VAL A 130 0.04 2.28 10.13
C VAL A 130 -0.90 1.08 10.07
N VAL A 131 -1.76 1.05 9.05
CA VAL A 131 -2.74 -0.02 8.86
C VAL A 131 -2.34 -0.89 7.68
N ILE A 132 -2.09 -2.17 7.95
CA ILE A 132 -1.72 -3.14 6.93
C ILE A 132 -2.98 -3.80 6.40
N PHE A 133 -3.25 -3.63 5.11
CA PHE A 133 -4.31 -4.33 4.41
C PHE A 133 -3.72 -5.40 3.51
N GLU A 134 -3.82 -6.65 3.95
CA GLU A 134 -3.36 -7.83 3.23
C GLU A 134 -4.38 -8.23 2.13
N ASN A 135 -3.91 -8.62 0.95
CA ASN A 135 -4.75 -9.11 -0.17
C ASN A 135 -4.71 -10.64 -0.23
N GLY A 136 -5.37 -11.30 0.72
CA GLY A 136 -5.39 -12.75 0.76
C GLY A 136 -6.25 -13.40 -0.33
N GLN A 137 -7.15 -12.66 -0.99
CA GLN A 137 -8.13 -13.14 -1.98
C GLN A 137 -8.81 -14.47 -1.63
N GLY A 138 -9.08 -14.67 -0.34
CA GLY A 138 -9.70 -15.90 0.19
C GLY A 138 -8.78 -17.12 0.20
N ARG A 139 -7.46 -16.95 0.04
CA ARG A 139 -6.47 -18.02 -0.16
C ARG A 139 -5.19 -17.87 0.67
N GLY A 140 -4.98 -16.73 1.30
CA GLY A 140 -3.83 -16.46 2.17
C GLY A 140 -4.24 -15.55 3.33
N GLY A 141 -3.52 -15.65 4.44
CA GLY A 141 -3.57 -14.71 5.56
C GLY A 141 -2.14 -14.38 5.97
N PHE A 142 -1.96 -13.29 6.71
CA PHE A 142 -0.64 -12.85 7.20
C PHE A 142 0.08 -13.94 8.04
N ASP A 143 -0.70 -14.85 8.62
CA ASP A 143 -0.26 -15.99 9.43
C ASP A 143 0.13 -17.24 8.62
N GLY A 144 -0.12 -17.24 7.30
CA GLY A 144 0.12 -18.40 6.43
C GLY A 144 -0.73 -19.63 6.75
N LEU A 145 -1.72 -19.53 7.63
CA LEU A 145 -2.48 -20.68 8.15
C LEU A 145 -3.59 -21.14 7.20
N ASN A 146 -4.13 -20.23 6.39
CA ASN A 146 -5.15 -20.57 5.41
C ASN A 146 -4.49 -21.18 4.16
N GLN A 147 -4.57 -22.50 4.03
CA GLN A 147 -4.35 -23.17 2.76
C GLN A 147 -5.45 -22.74 1.78
N GLY A 148 -5.13 -21.87 0.83
CA GLY A 148 -5.97 -21.67 -0.34
C GLY A 148 -6.29 -23.01 -1.00
N GLY A 149 -7.51 -23.15 -1.55
CA GLY A 149 -8.08 -24.41 -2.08
C GLY A 149 -7.35 -25.06 -3.27
N SER A 150 -6.10 -24.69 -3.52
CA SER A 150 -5.17 -25.39 -4.39
C SER A 150 -3.97 -25.77 -3.52
N ALA A 151 -3.93 -27.04 -3.09
CA ALA A 151 -2.71 -27.64 -2.59
C ALA A 151 -1.71 -27.65 -3.76
N TYR A 152 -0.98 -26.55 -3.95
CA TYR A 152 0.19 -26.60 -4.82
C TYR A 152 1.15 -27.59 -4.18
N ASP A 153 1.70 -28.48 -4.99
CA ASP A 153 2.75 -29.42 -4.58
C ASP A 153 3.82 -28.68 -3.77
N SER A 154 4.37 -29.37 -2.76
CA SER A 154 5.58 -28.91 -2.10
C SER A 154 6.63 -28.63 -3.17
N TRP A 155 7.29 -27.47 -3.07
CA TRP A 155 8.39 -27.11 -3.96
C TRP A 155 9.33 -28.29 -4.22
N PRO A 156 9.84 -28.50 -5.45
CA PRO A 156 11.03 -29.31 -5.61
C PRO A 156 12.12 -28.67 -4.76
N THR A 157 12.78 -29.49 -3.93
CA THR A 157 14.00 -29.12 -3.21
C THR A 157 14.92 -28.37 -4.18
N ILE A 158 15.17 -27.09 -3.89
CA ILE A 158 16.20 -26.32 -4.59
C ILE A 158 17.52 -26.99 -4.18
N ALA A 159 18.14 -27.66 -5.16
CA ALA A 159 19.47 -28.25 -5.02
C ALA A 159 20.54 -27.16 -4.91
#